data_AF-A0A3M2CRE2-F1
#
_entry.id   AF-A0A3M2CRE2-F1
#
_cell.length_a   1.000
_cell.length_b   1.000
_cell.length_c   1.000
_cell.angle_alpha   90.00
_cell.angle_beta   90.00
_cell.angle_gamma   90.00
#
_symmetry.space_group_name_H-M   'P 1'
#
loop_
_entity.id
_entity.type
_entity.pdbx_description
1 polymer ?
#
loop_
_entity_poly.entity_id
_entity_poly.type
_entity_poly.pdbx_seq_one_letter_code
_entity_poly.pdbx_strand_id
1 'polypeptide(L)'
;MAIPKPRPVPLIIAAVSLAMLLVSGYLLASRVRDYNQRSVNHLYAYIEVVNPTFEFMGREIRVTDEHDEALGHIIRVRYGQDEITIPVSIEARRNIPGGVFNQNADWMRMLFCADRAGLTREEFEARMARDEIDTRLVIVTRTPFGLAPRKDGVFGLEQERNESTADVRRDQWRFDFYELLPDGGFEVQTSLRFPESGASLLRRQNNAKLKGEPIPQRDPGELQERTWQYGAALKVMPRPPAITFENQALRAAGWTLPVCSASVLGLMFGIFFAFAPARVRA
;
A
#
# COMPACT_ATOMS: atom_id res chain seq x y z
N MET A 1 10.95 18.27 -57.36
CA MET A 1 10.78 18.95 -56.06
C MET A 1 12.16 19.06 -55.42
N ALA A 2 12.74 20.26 -55.33
CA ALA A 2 14.09 20.42 -54.79
C ALA A 2 14.04 20.31 -53.26
N ILE A 3 14.87 19.43 -52.69
CA ILE A 3 14.98 19.27 -51.22
C ILE A 3 15.67 20.54 -50.68
N PRO A 4 15.07 21.27 -49.73
CA PRO A 4 15.68 22.47 -49.17
C PRO A 4 16.98 22.11 -48.44
N LYS A 5 18.05 22.89 -48.66
CA LYS A 5 19.33 22.71 -47.97
C LYS A 5 19.12 22.97 -46.46
N PRO A 6 19.52 22.03 -45.58
CA PRO A 6 19.27 22.17 -44.14
C PRO A 6 20.03 23.35 -43.55
N ARG A 7 19.40 24.06 -42.62
CA ARG A 7 20.02 25.17 -41.88
C ARG A 7 20.97 24.62 -40.81
N PRO A 8 22.21 25.13 -40.67
CA PRO A 8 23.20 24.54 -39.78
C PRO A 8 22.84 24.69 -38.30
N VAL A 9 22.31 25.85 -37.88
CA VAL A 9 22.01 26.12 -36.46
C VAL A 9 20.92 25.20 -35.90
N PRO A 10 19.73 25.05 -36.53
CA PRO A 10 18.72 24.09 -36.05
C PRO A 10 19.21 22.64 -36.06
N LEU A 11 20.11 22.28 -36.99
CA LEU A 11 20.69 20.94 -37.07
C LEU A 11 21.67 20.68 -35.92
N ILE A 12 22.45 21.68 -35.50
CA ILE A 12 23.28 21.60 -34.27
C ILE A 12 22.39 21.44 -33.03
N ILE A 13 21.31 22.21 -32.92
CA ILE A 13 20.35 22.08 -31.81
C ILE A 13 19.78 20.65 -31.78
N ALA A 14 19.34 20.14 -32.93
CA ALA A 14 18.85 18.77 -33.05
C ALA A 14 19.90 17.74 -32.61
N ALA A 15 21.15 17.88 -33.06
CA ALA A 15 22.23 16.97 -32.69
C ALA A 15 22.54 17.00 -31.18
N VAL A 16 22.61 18.19 -30.58
CA VAL A 16 22.83 18.34 -29.12
C VAL A 16 21.65 17.77 -28.33
N SER A 17 20.42 18.08 -28.73
CA SER A 17 19.22 17.53 -28.11
C SER A 17 19.15 16.01 -28.22
N LEU A 18 19.57 15.43 -29.36
CA LEU A 18 19.66 13.98 -29.52
C LEU A 18 20.70 13.38 -28.56
N ALA A 19 21.89 13.97 -28.46
CA ALA A 19 22.91 13.50 -27.52
C ALA A 19 22.43 13.58 -26.06
N MET A 20 21.79 14.70 -25.67
CA MET A 20 21.19 14.85 -24.34
C MET A 20 20.06 13.85 -24.09
N LEU A 21 19.23 13.57 -25.09
CA LEU A 21 18.17 12.57 -25.02
C LEU A 21 18.74 11.16 -24.78
N LEU A 22 19.77 10.77 -25.53
CA LEU A 22 20.41 9.46 -25.37
C LEU A 22 21.05 9.31 -23.99
N VAL A 23 21.79 10.32 -23.52
CA VAL A 23 22.43 10.29 -22.20
C VAL A 23 21.39 10.29 -21.08
N SER A 24 20.42 11.20 -21.11
CA SER A 24 19.36 11.27 -20.08
C SER A 24 18.46 10.04 -20.09
N GLY A 25 18.14 9.49 -21.27
CA GLY A 25 17.39 8.24 -21.42
C GLY A 25 18.13 7.04 -20.83
N TYR A 26 19.44 6.92 -21.09
CA TYR A 26 20.27 5.89 -20.46
C TYR A 26 20.31 6.03 -18.93
N LEU A 27 20.55 7.24 -18.41
CA LEU A 27 20.57 7.49 -16.97
C LEU A 27 19.20 7.25 -16.32
N LEU A 28 18.10 7.62 -17.00
CA LEU A 28 16.74 7.33 -16.58
C LEU A 28 16.51 5.82 -16.48
N ALA A 29 16.85 5.06 -17.53
CA ALA A 29 16.70 3.61 -17.55
C ALA A 29 17.55 2.93 -16.48
N SER A 30 18.80 3.39 -16.28
CA SER A 30 19.68 2.90 -15.21
C SER A 30 19.08 3.14 -13.83
N ARG A 31 18.56 4.35 -13.56
CA ARG A 31 17.91 4.67 -12.27
C ARG A 31 16.65 3.85 -12.02
N VAL A 32 15.83 3.63 -13.05
CA VAL A 32 14.63 2.79 -12.94
C VAL A 32 15.02 1.34 -12.69
N ARG A 33 16.07 0.84 -13.36
CA ARG A 33 16.61 -0.50 -13.12
C ARG A 33 17.14 -0.64 -11.70
N ASP A 34 17.98 0.28 -11.25
CA ASP A 34 18.53 0.30 -9.89
C ASP A 34 17.41 0.37 -8.85
N TYR A 35 16.38 1.20 -9.10
CA TYR A 35 15.20 1.26 -8.26
C TYR A 35 14.51 -0.10 -8.19
N ASN A 36 14.18 -0.71 -9.34
CA ASN A 36 13.51 -2.01 -9.40
C ASN A 36 14.33 -3.15 -8.79
N GLN A 37 15.67 -3.10 -8.89
CA GLN A 37 16.55 -4.11 -8.29
C GLN A 37 16.67 -3.96 -6.77
N ARG A 38 16.63 -2.73 -6.25
CA ARG A 38 16.74 -2.46 -4.81
C ARG A 38 15.38 -2.50 -4.11
N SER A 39 14.31 -2.15 -4.81
CA SER A 39 12.96 -2.25 -4.30
C SER A 39 12.46 -3.67 -4.52
N VAL A 40 12.53 -4.51 -3.48
CA VAL A 40 11.74 -5.74 -3.48
C VAL A 40 10.28 -5.30 -3.46
N ASN A 41 9.64 -5.32 -4.64
CA ASN A 41 8.24 -4.95 -4.78
C ASN A 41 7.42 -6.20 -4.46
N HIS A 42 7.34 -6.53 -3.17
CA HIS A 42 6.41 -7.55 -2.72
C HIS A 42 5.00 -7.15 -3.16
N LEU A 43 4.33 -8.08 -3.82
CA LEU A 43 2.99 -7.86 -4.34
C LEU A 43 2.16 -9.01 -3.80
N TYR A 44 1.44 -8.76 -2.72
CA TYR A 44 0.67 -9.81 -2.06
C TYR A 44 -0.68 -10.02 -2.77
N ALA A 45 -1.03 -11.29 -2.95
CA ALA A 45 -2.40 -11.72 -3.23
C ALA A 45 -3.15 -11.93 -1.92
N TYR A 46 -4.45 -11.68 -1.93
CA TYR A 46 -5.33 -11.88 -0.78
C TYR A 46 -6.57 -12.64 -1.22
N ILE A 47 -6.86 -13.75 -0.56
CA ILE A 47 -8.07 -14.54 -0.75
C ILE A 47 -8.84 -14.55 0.56
N GLU A 48 -10.08 -14.11 0.53
CA GLU A 48 -10.91 -14.03 1.71
C GLU A 48 -11.52 -15.40 2.07
N VAL A 49 -11.46 -15.73 3.35
CA VAL A 49 -12.10 -16.92 3.89
C VAL A 49 -13.56 -16.61 4.20
N VAL A 50 -14.47 -17.40 3.64
CA VAL A 50 -15.92 -17.21 3.79
C VAL A 50 -16.55 -18.25 4.73
N ASN A 51 -15.90 -19.41 4.88
CA ASN A 51 -16.43 -20.50 5.69
C ASN A 51 -15.87 -20.44 7.12
N PRO A 52 -16.71 -20.40 8.17
CA PRO A 52 -16.26 -20.30 9.56
C PRO A 52 -15.58 -21.59 10.07
N THR A 53 -15.71 -22.69 9.32
CA THR A 53 -15.04 -23.96 9.60
C THR A 53 -14.35 -24.45 8.34
N PHE A 54 -13.04 -24.66 8.43
CA PHE A 54 -12.19 -25.13 7.33
C PHE A 54 -10.88 -25.68 7.89
N GLU A 55 -10.07 -26.28 7.03
CA GLU A 55 -8.76 -26.84 7.40
C GLU A 55 -7.63 -25.95 6.88
N PHE A 56 -6.61 -25.72 7.71
CA PHE A 56 -5.37 -25.07 7.32
C PHE A 56 -4.19 -25.88 7.87
N MET A 57 -3.25 -26.24 7.00
CA MET A 57 -2.04 -26.99 7.38
C MET A 57 -2.34 -28.22 8.26
N GLY A 58 -3.32 -29.04 7.87
CA GLY A 58 -3.68 -30.27 8.59
C GLY A 58 -4.50 -30.06 9.87
N ARG A 59 -4.91 -28.82 10.17
CA ARG A 59 -5.58 -28.46 11.43
C ARG A 59 -6.92 -27.79 11.16
N GLU A 60 -7.95 -28.23 11.88
CA GLU A 60 -9.26 -27.62 11.81
C GLU A 60 -9.24 -26.23 12.45
N ILE A 61 -9.79 -25.25 11.72
CA ILE A 61 -10.07 -23.91 12.19
C ILE A 61 -11.57 -23.79 12.37
N ARG A 62 -11.97 -23.24 13.51
CA ARG A 62 -13.37 -22.91 13.79
C ARG A 62 -13.47 -21.51 14.36
N VAL A 63 -14.30 -20.69 13.72
CA VAL A 63 -14.60 -19.32 14.14
C VAL A 63 -16.04 -19.29 14.65
N THR A 64 -16.20 -18.94 15.92
CA THR A 64 -17.51 -18.77 16.56
C THR A 64 -17.69 -17.35 17.06
N ASP A 65 -18.95 -16.93 17.07
CA ASP A 65 -19.40 -15.67 17.61
C ASP A 65 -20.08 -15.97 18.95
N GLU A 66 -19.60 -15.34 20.02
CA GLU A 66 -20.03 -15.60 21.38
C GLU A 66 -20.18 -14.29 22.18
N HIS A 67 -20.98 -14.35 23.25
CA HIS A 67 -21.11 -13.26 24.20
C HIS A 67 -20.45 -13.67 25.51
N ASP A 68 -19.46 -12.90 25.95
CA ASP A 68 -18.75 -13.05 27.21
C ASP A 68 -19.22 -11.98 28.21
N GLU A 69 -19.44 -12.37 29.47
CA GLU A 69 -19.96 -11.46 30.49
C GLU A 69 -19.01 -10.30 30.82
N ALA A 70 -17.68 -10.48 30.66
CA ALA A 70 -16.67 -9.48 30.99
C ALA A 70 -16.25 -8.64 29.78
N LEU A 71 -16.13 -9.26 28.60
CA LEU A 71 -15.65 -8.61 27.38
C LEU A 71 -16.76 -8.20 26.42
N GLY A 72 -18.01 -8.61 26.69
CA GLY A 72 -19.15 -8.38 25.83
C GLY A 72 -19.11 -9.29 24.59
N HIS A 73 -19.40 -8.73 23.43
CA HIS A 73 -19.40 -9.50 22.18
C HIS A 73 -17.97 -9.85 21.74
N ILE A 74 -17.68 -11.14 21.58
CA ILE A 74 -16.36 -11.67 21.23
C ILE A 74 -16.43 -12.63 20.05
N ILE A 75 -15.33 -12.72 19.30
CA ILE A 75 -15.11 -13.75 18.29
C ILE A 75 -14.06 -14.71 18.83
N ARG A 76 -14.43 -15.98 18.96
CA ARG A 76 -13.55 -17.04 19.40
C ARG A 76 -13.03 -17.78 18.17
N VAL A 77 -11.71 -17.88 18.06
CA VAL A 77 -11.04 -18.59 16.96
C VAL A 77 -10.25 -19.74 17.55
N ARG A 78 -10.65 -20.95 17.19
CA ARG A 78 -9.95 -22.18 17.54
C ARG A 78 -9.14 -22.66 16.34
N TYR A 79 -7.88 -22.98 16.58
CA TYR A 79 -6.97 -23.55 15.59
C TYR A 79 -6.30 -24.80 16.19
N GLY A 80 -6.85 -25.97 15.86
CA GLY A 80 -6.50 -27.22 16.54
C GLY A 80 -6.83 -27.17 18.05
N GLN A 81 -5.80 -27.16 18.89
CA GLN A 81 -5.94 -27.07 20.35
C GLN A 81 -5.77 -25.65 20.89
N ASP A 82 -5.23 -24.75 20.08
CA ASP A 82 -5.00 -23.37 20.47
C ASP A 82 -6.27 -22.55 20.22
N GLU A 83 -6.46 -21.53 21.05
CA GLU A 83 -7.63 -20.68 20.98
C GLU A 83 -7.24 -19.23 21.26
N ILE A 84 -7.85 -18.31 20.52
CA ILE A 84 -7.74 -16.87 20.76
C ILE A 84 -9.12 -16.22 20.76
N THR A 85 -9.28 -15.24 21.65
CA THR A 85 -10.48 -14.42 21.76
C THR A 85 -10.20 -13.04 21.20
N ILE A 86 -11.02 -12.59 20.27
CA ILE A 86 -10.92 -11.29 19.61
C ILE A 86 -12.14 -10.45 20.02
N PRO A 87 -11.94 -9.32 20.74
CA PRO A 87 -13.06 -8.47 21.13
C PRO A 87 -13.67 -7.76 19.92
N VAL A 88 -15.00 -7.71 19.85
CA VAL A 88 -15.71 -7.03 18.76
C VAL A 88 -15.53 -5.53 18.90
N SER A 89 -14.88 -4.93 17.89
CA SER A 89 -14.58 -3.48 17.91
C SER A 89 -15.76 -2.62 17.46
N ILE A 90 -16.56 -3.12 16.53
CA ILE A 90 -17.74 -2.44 15.96
C ILE A 90 -18.91 -3.41 15.99
N GLU A 91 -19.96 -3.06 16.73
CA GLU A 91 -21.16 -3.88 16.83
C GLU A 91 -21.91 -3.89 15.49
N ALA A 92 -22.32 -5.09 15.05
CA ALA A 92 -23.07 -5.24 13.82
C ALA A 92 -24.46 -4.58 13.97
N ARG A 93 -24.72 -3.53 13.19
CA ARG A 93 -26.00 -2.80 13.24
C ARG A 93 -27.21 -3.64 12.82
N ARG A 94 -26.99 -4.72 12.08
CA ARG A 94 -28.02 -5.63 11.59
C ARG A 94 -27.47 -7.05 11.57
N ASN A 95 -28.33 -8.02 11.92
CA ASN A 95 -28.02 -9.43 11.74
C ASN A 95 -28.13 -9.77 10.25
N ILE A 96 -27.00 -9.74 9.53
CA ILE A 96 -26.94 -10.05 8.11
C ILE A 96 -26.80 -11.57 7.95
N PRO A 97 -27.61 -12.22 7.09
CA PRO A 97 -27.41 -13.63 6.76
C PRO A 97 -26.01 -13.86 6.17
N GLY A 98 -25.34 -14.93 6.60
CA GLY A 98 -24.03 -15.32 6.09
C GLY A 98 -22.93 -15.56 7.14
N GLY A 99 -23.32 -15.70 8.41
CA GLY A 99 -22.43 -16.14 9.48
C GLY A 99 -21.48 -15.06 9.99
N VAL A 100 -20.50 -15.49 10.79
CA VAL A 100 -19.62 -14.62 11.58
C VAL A 100 -18.84 -13.63 10.71
N PHE A 101 -18.35 -14.05 9.55
CA PHE A 101 -17.56 -13.17 8.68
C PHE A 101 -18.39 -12.06 8.05
N ASN A 102 -19.59 -12.34 7.54
CA ASN A 102 -20.44 -11.31 6.94
C ASN A 102 -20.94 -10.30 7.97
N GLN A 103 -21.25 -10.74 9.20
CA GLN A 103 -21.68 -9.85 10.28
C GLN A 103 -20.57 -8.89 10.72
N ASN A 104 -19.31 -9.31 10.61
CA ASN A 104 -18.15 -8.56 11.08
C ASN A 104 -17.29 -7.96 9.95
N ALA A 105 -17.73 -8.04 8.69
CA ALA A 105 -16.96 -7.65 7.50
C ALA A 105 -16.55 -6.15 7.45
N ASP A 106 -17.20 -5.31 8.25
CA ASP A 106 -16.89 -3.89 8.39
C ASP A 106 -15.61 -3.62 9.20
N TRP A 107 -15.19 -4.56 10.04
CA TRP A 107 -14.06 -4.35 10.95
C TRP A 107 -13.14 -5.56 11.10
N MET A 108 -13.52 -6.76 10.66
CA MET A 108 -12.69 -7.96 10.69
C MET A 108 -12.74 -8.68 9.35
N ARG A 109 -11.59 -9.20 8.89
CA ARG A 109 -11.52 -10.22 7.83
C ARG A 109 -10.49 -11.28 8.16
N MET A 110 -10.73 -12.50 7.69
CA MET A 110 -9.75 -13.59 7.66
C MET A 110 -9.29 -13.80 6.22
N LEU A 111 -7.98 -13.75 6.00
CA LEU A 111 -7.39 -13.69 4.68
C LEU A 111 -6.25 -14.70 4.56
N PHE A 112 -6.24 -15.47 3.47
CA PHE A 112 -5.00 -16.03 2.97
C PHE A 112 -4.20 -14.94 2.28
N CYS A 113 -2.92 -14.82 2.60
CA CYS A 113 -2.01 -13.92 1.93
C CYS A 113 -0.72 -14.63 1.52
N ALA A 114 -0.25 -14.31 0.32
CA ALA A 114 0.98 -14.86 -0.21
C ALA A 114 1.62 -13.88 -1.19
N ASP A 115 2.95 -13.86 -1.26
CA ASP A 115 3.66 -13.01 -2.20
C ASP A 115 3.51 -13.57 -3.63
N ARG A 116 3.03 -12.74 -4.54
CA ARG A 116 2.90 -13.05 -5.97
C ARG A 116 3.81 -12.20 -6.85
N ALA A 117 4.81 -11.53 -6.26
CA ALA A 117 5.75 -10.71 -7.01
C ALA A 117 6.40 -11.51 -8.15
N GLY A 118 6.29 -10.99 -9.38
CA GLY A 118 6.87 -11.62 -10.56
C GLY A 118 6.08 -12.79 -11.14
N LEU A 119 4.93 -13.16 -10.57
CA LEU A 119 4.05 -14.21 -11.09
C LEU A 119 2.83 -13.60 -11.80
N THR A 120 2.45 -14.23 -12.90
CA THR A 120 1.10 -14.06 -13.47
C THR A 120 0.04 -14.66 -12.53
N ARG A 121 -1.23 -14.34 -12.75
CA ARG A 121 -2.32 -14.85 -11.90
C ARG A 121 -2.42 -16.38 -12.02
N GLU A 122 -2.33 -16.89 -13.24
CA GLU A 122 -2.42 -18.31 -13.55
C GLU A 122 -1.25 -19.10 -12.93
N GLU A 123 -0.03 -18.56 -12.99
CA GLU A 123 1.14 -19.16 -12.33
C GLU A 123 1.00 -19.16 -10.81
N PHE A 124 0.51 -18.06 -10.23
CA PHE A 124 0.27 -17.97 -8.80
C PHE A 124 -0.74 -19.02 -8.34
N GLU A 125 -1.90 -19.12 -9.02
CA GLU A 125 -2.93 -20.11 -8.71
C GLU A 125 -2.41 -21.55 -8.87
N ALA A 126 -1.65 -21.84 -9.93
CA ALA A 126 -1.07 -23.16 -10.15
C ALA A 126 -0.02 -23.55 -9.09
N ARG A 127 0.82 -22.61 -8.66
CA ARG A 127 1.82 -22.86 -7.60
C ARG A 127 1.18 -22.98 -6.22
N MET A 128 0.16 -22.18 -5.93
CA MET A 128 -0.63 -22.29 -4.71
C MET A 128 -1.33 -23.65 -4.62
N ALA A 129 -1.89 -24.16 -5.73
CA ALA A 129 -2.51 -25.49 -5.77
C ALA A 129 -1.53 -26.66 -5.55
N ARG A 130 -0.23 -26.41 -5.78
CA ARG A 130 0.86 -27.38 -5.55
C ARG A 130 1.58 -27.17 -4.21
N ASP A 131 1.12 -26.23 -3.40
CA ASP A 131 1.75 -25.86 -2.12
C ASP A 131 3.21 -25.41 -2.26
N GLU A 132 3.54 -24.75 -3.39
CA GLU A 132 4.89 -24.24 -3.68
C GLU A 132 5.11 -22.79 -3.21
N ILE A 133 4.06 -22.14 -2.70
CA ILE A 133 4.11 -20.75 -2.22
C ILE A 133 3.84 -20.73 -0.73
N ASP A 134 4.72 -20.06 0.01
CA ASP A 134 4.53 -19.77 1.43
C ASP A 134 3.24 -18.96 1.62
N THR A 135 2.21 -19.62 2.15
CA THR A 135 0.88 -19.06 2.30
C THR A 135 0.63 -18.80 3.78
N ARG A 136 0.28 -17.56 4.09
CA ARG A 136 -0.06 -17.13 5.45
C ARG A 136 -1.56 -17.05 5.60
N LEU A 137 -2.05 -17.40 6.78
CA LEU A 137 -3.44 -17.23 7.14
C LEU A 137 -3.53 -16.22 8.29
N VAL A 138 -4.19 -15.11 8.03
CA VAL A 138 -4.18 -13.96 8.95
C VAL A 138 -5.58 -13.46 9.21
N ILE A 139 -5.86 -13.13 10.46
CA ILE A 139 -7.04 -12.36 10.85
C ILE A 139 -6.61 -10.94 11.04
N VAL A 140 -7.31 -10.01 10.39
CA VAL A 140 -7.05 -8.59 10.49
C VAL A 140 -8.28 -7.91 11.06
N THR A 141 -8.08 -7.17 12.13
CA THR A 141 -9.11 -6.34 12.74
C THR A 141 -8.79 -4.87 12.52
N ARG A 142 -9.84 -4.05 12.48
CA ARG A 142 -9.77 -2.59 12.38
C ARG A 142 -10.44 -2.00 13.61
N THR A 143 -9.66 -1.25 14.37
CA THR A 143 -10.15 -0.47 15.51
C THR A 143 -10.13 1.00 15.12
N PRO A 144 -11.29 1.62 14.84
CA PRO A 144 -11.34 3.02 14.44
C PRO A 144 -11.03 3.94 15.62
N PHE A 145 -10.68 5.19 15.31
CA PHE A 145 -10.28 6.16 16.31
C PHE A 145 -11.42 6.46 17.31
N GLY A 146 -11.11 6.50 18.60
CA GLY A 146 -12.09 6.73 19.67
C GLY A 146 -12.79 5.46 20.18
N LEU A 147 -12.59 4.30 19.54
CA LEU A 147 -13.06 3.00 20.05
C LEU A 147 -11.97 2.18 20.74
N ALA A 148 -10.71 2.44 20.43
CA ALA A 148 -9.60 1.78 21.11
C ALA A 148 -9.54 2.22 22.60
N PRO A 149 -9.36 1.30 23.56
CA PRO A 149 -9.09 1.65 24.95
C PRO A 149 -7.75 2.40 25.02
N ARG A 150 -7.81 3.72 24.98
CA ARG A 150 -6.63 4.59 24.97
C ARG A 150 -6.19 4.81 26.42
N LYS A 151 -5.07 4.23 26.83
CA LYS A 151 -4.36 4.65 28.08
C LYS A 151 -3.77 6.06 27.97
N ASP A 152 -3.64 6.60 26.76
CA ASP A 152 -2.92 7.84 26.45
C ASP A 152 -3.86 9.03 26.14
N GLY A 153 -4.92 9.18 26.92
CA GLY A 153 -5.63 10.45 26.95
C GLY A 153 -4.70 11.51 27.51
N VAL A 154 -4.19 12.42 26.67
CA VAL A 154 -3.34 13.57 27.07
C VAL A 154 -3.97 14.41 28.19
N PHE A 155 -5.27 14.22 28.48
CA PHE A 155 -6.00 14.85 29.57
C PHE A 155 -6.94 13.91 30.35
N GLY A 156 -6.83 12.58 30.21
CA GLY A 156 -7.69 11.64 30.95
C GLY A 156 -9.21 11.76 30.70
N LEU A 157 -9.62 12.47 29.64
CA LEU A 157 -11.02 12.62 29.27
C LEU A 157 -11.46 11.41 28.44
N GLU A 158 -12.43 10.65 28.96
CA GLU A 158 -13.18 9.65 28.17
C GLU A 158 -13.87 10.38 27.03
N GLN A 159 -13.48 10.05 25.79
CA GLN A 159 -14.08 10.64 24.61
C GLN A 159 -15.35 9.85 24.30
N GLU A 160 -16.51 10.52 24.30
CA GLU A 160 -17.79 9.87 23.93
C GLU A 160 -17.64 9.15 22.58
N ARG A 161 -18.15 7.93 22.53
CA ARG A 161 -18.07 6.96 21.42
C ARG A 161 -18.77 7.53 20.17
N ASN A 162 -18.09 8.38 19.40
CA ASN A 162 -18.68 9.04 18.23
C ASN A 162 -18.24 8.35 16.92
N GLU A 163 -18.98 7.31 16.55
CA GLU A 163 -18.75 6.52 15.32
C GLU A 163 -18.68 7.40 14.06
N SER A 164 -19.45 8.49 13.99
CA SER A 164 -19.52 9.35 12.79
C SER A 164 -18.22 10.08 12.49
N THR A 165 -17.42 10.39 13.53
CA THR A 165 -16.13 11.08 13.38
C THR A 165 -14.99 10.07 13.27
N ALA A 166 -15.15 8.89 13.87
CA ALA A 166 -14.18 7.80 13.86
C ALA A 166 -13.87 7.29 12.43
N ASP A 167 -14.85 7.28 11.54
CA ASP A 167 -14.67 6.82 10.15
C ASP A 167 -13.93 7.83 9.25
N VAL A 168 -13.85 9.10 9.64
CA VAL A 168 -13.24 10.16 8.82
C VAL A 168 -11.71 10.21 9.04
N ARG A 169 -11.24 9.94 10.26
CA ARG A 169 -9.82 10.02 10.64
C ARG A 169 -9.07 8.72 10.42
N ARG A 170 -8.96 8.32 9.15
CA ARG A 170 -8.30 7.05 8.73
C ARG A 170 -6.84 6.96 9.16
N ASP A 171 -6.17 8.11 9.23
CA ASP A 171 -4.80 8.23 9.73
C ASP A 171 -4.66 7.83 11.20
N GLN A 172 -5.75 7.62 11.92
CA GLN A 172 -5.77 7.24 13.34
C GLN A 172 -6.36 5.85 13.58
N TRP A 173 -6.70 5.13 12.51
CA TRP A 173 -7.13 3.75 12.61
C TRP A 173 -5.97 2.86 13.02
N ARG A 174 -6.28 1.86 13.84
CA ARG A 174 -5.36 0.84 14.30
C ARG A 174 -5.80 -0.51 13.77
N PHE A 175 -4.82 -1.37 13.50
CA PHE A 175 -5.03 -2.70 12.96
C PHE A 175 -4.27 -3.71 13.80
N ASP A 176 -4.99 -4.73 14.28
CA ASP A 176 -4.37 -5.88 14.92
C ASP A 176 -4.31 -7.03 13.92
N PHE A 177 -3.22 -7.80 14.00
CA PHE A 177 -2.98 -8.93 13.13
C PHE A 177 -2.77 -10.18 13.97
N TYR A 178 -3.53 -11.22 13.64
CA TYR A 178 -3.42 -12.54 14.26
C TYR A 178 -3.04 -13.53 13.16
N GLU A 179 -1.77 -13.90 13.09
CA GLU A 179 -1.25 -14.86 12.11
C GLU A 179 -1.32 -16.28 12.68
N LEU A 180 -1.96 -17.18 11.95
CA LEU A 180 -2.04 -18.59 12.30
C LEU A 180 -0.79 -19.29 11.76
N LEU A 181 0.04 -19.80 12.67
CA LEU A 181 1.33 -20.38 12.30
C LEU A 181 1.17 -21.80 11.73
N PRO A 182 2.00 -22.24 10.77
CA PRO A 182 1.91 -23.59 10.20
C PRO A 182 2.03 -24.72 11.23
N ASP A 183 2.76 -24.49 12.32
CA ASP A 183 3.00 -25.47 13.38
C ASP A 183 1.90 -25.49 14.46
N GLY A 184 0.94 -24.56 14.41
CA GLY A 184 -0.05 -24.34 15.47
C GLY A 184 0.19 -23.02 16.21
N GLY A 185 -0.80 -22.58 16.97
CA GLY A 185 -0.75 -21.31 17.70
C GLY A 185 -0.99 -20.06 16.85
N PHE A 186 -0.83 -18.92 17.51
CA PHE A 186 -1.08 -17.59 16.96
C PHE A 186 0.11 -16.68 17.22
N GLU A 187 0.59 -16.00 16.18
CA GLU A 187 1.45 -14.83 16.33
C GLU A 187 0.57 -13.58 16.34
N VAL A 188 0.60 -12.85 17.45
CA VAL A 188 -0.21 -11.64 17.64
C VAL A 188 0.70 -10.43 17.47
N GLN A 189 0.48 -9.67 16.39
CA GLN A 189 1.17 -8.41 16.16
C GLN A 189 0.25 -7.26 16.54
N THR A 190 0.57 -6.62 17.67
CA THR A 190 -0.31 -5.64 18.31
C THR A 190 -0.34 -4.30 17.57
N SER A 191 -1.56 -3.86 17.24
CA SER A 191 -2.02 -2.52 16.87
C SER A 191 -1.03 -1.64 16.11
N LEU A 192 -0.88 -1.88 14.81
CA LEU A 192 -0.22 -0.93 13.92
C LEU A 192 -1.19 0.16 13.46
N ARG A 193 -0.72 1.40 13.43
CA ARG A 193 -1.46 2.57 12.96
C ARG A 193 -1.39 2.68 11.44
N PHE A 194 -2.45 3.18 10.80
CA PHE A 194 -2.34 3.53 9.38
C PHE A 194 -1.27 4.62 9.15
N PRO A 195 -0.42 4.53 8.12
CA PRO A 195 0.70 5.45 7.96
C PRO A 195 0.22 6.85 7.63
N GLU A 196 0.95 7.84 8.15
CA GLU A 196 0.81 9.21 7.69
C GLU A 196 1.14 9.31 6.19
N SER A 197 0.40 10.13 5.43
CA SER A 197 0.77 10.44 4.05
C SER A 197 2.17 11.07 3.95
N GLY A 198 2.95 10.73 2.93
CA GLY A 198 4.28 11.30 2.75
C GLY A 198 4.26 12.81 2.54
N ALA A 199 3.21 13.36 1.93
CA ALA A 199 3.00 14.81 1.83
C ALA A 199 2.84 15.51 3.20
N SER A 200 2.24 14.84 4.19
CA SER A 200 2.12 15.39 5.55
C SER A 200 3.44 15.25 6.30
N LEU A 201 4.10 14.08 6.21
CA LEU A 201 5.43 13.88 6.78
C LEU A 201 6.44 14.89 6.25
N LEU A 202 6.49 15.11 4.93
CA LEU A 202 7.38 16.08 4.29
C LEU A 202 7.13 17.51 4.79
N ARG A 203 5.86 17.88 5.00
CA ARG A 203 5.50 19.18 5.59
C ARG A 203 6.05 19.32 7.01
N ARG A 204 5.91 18.29 7.85
CA ARG A 204 6.49 18.28 9.21
C ARG A 204 8.01 18.38 9.18
N GLN A 205 8.67 17.65 8.28
CA GLN A 205 10.12 17.69 8.11
C GLN A 205 10.63 19.06 7.65
N ASN A 206 9.96 19.68 6.68
CA ASN A 206 10.30 21.02 6.22
C ASN A 206 10.10 22.06 7.34
N ASN A 207 9.01 21.97 8.09
CA ASN A 207 8.75 22.87 9.23
C ASN A 207 9.79 22.70 10.34
N ALA A 208 10.16 21.47 10.70
CA ALA A 208 11.20 21.20 11.67
C ALA A 208 12.55 21.78 11.22
N LYS A 209 12.91 21.58 9.94
CA LYS A 209 14.13 22.14 9.35
C LYS A 209 14.15 23.67 9.41
N LEU A 210 13.04 24.33 9.13
CA LEU A 210 12.92 25.79 9.21
C LEU A 210 13.05 26.31 10.65
N LYS A 211 12.58 25.54 11.63
CA LYS A 211 12.64 25.90 13.05
C LYS A 211 13.94 25.46 13.76
N GLY A 212 14.81 24.71 13.09
CA GLY A 212 15.99 24.11 13.73
C GLY A 212 15.65 22.98 14.71
N GLU A 213 14.45 22.39 14.59
CA GLU A 213 13.98 21.27 15.41
C GLU A 213 14.48 19.93 14.82
N PRO A 214 14.56 18.85 15.63
CA PRO A 214 14.90 17.52 15.13
C PRO A 214 13.93 17.06 14.05
N ILE A 215 14.47 16.49 12.97
CA ILE A 215 13.66 16.05 11.83
C ILE A 215 12.76 14.89 12.27
N PRO A 216 11.43 15.03 12.20
CA PRO A 216 10.51 13.97 12.57
C PRO A 216 10.69 12.77 11.64
N GLN A 217 10.77 11.60 12.26
CA GLN A 217 10.80 10.30 11.58
C GLN A 217 9.41 9.66 11.60
N ARG A 218 9.20 8.64 10.75
CA ARG A 218 7.98 7.83 10.82
C ARG A 218 7.94 7.06 12.13
N ASP A 219 6.75 6.96 12.72
CA ASP A 219 6.53 6.19 13.93
C ASP A 219 6.71 4.69 13.60
N PRO A 220 7.53 3.94 14.34
CA PRO A 220 7.70 2.50 14.11
C PRO A 220 6.39 1.71 14.31
N GLY A 221 5.41 2.27 15.01
CA GLY A 221 4.06 1.72 15.13
C GLY A 221 3.16 1.96 13.91
N GLU A 222 3.64 2.58 12.83
CA GLU A 222 2.89 2.71 11.57
C GLU A 222 3.03 1.46 10.69
N LEU A 223 1.95 1.10 10.00
CA LEU A 223 2.00 0.09 8.94
C LEU A 223 2.96 0.56 7.85
N GLN A 224 3.86 -0.33 7.47
CA GLN A 224 4.82 -0.08 6.41
C GLN A 224 4.19 -0.44 5.05
N GLU A 225 4.24 0.47 4.09
CA GLU A 225 3.77 0.18 2.73
C GLU A 225 4.51 -1.04 2.15
N ARG A 226 3.82 -1.79 1.26
CA ARG A 226 4.36 -2.98 0.58
C ARG A 226 4.67 -4.17 1.49
N THR A 227 4.24 -4.16 2.74
CA THR A 227 4.16 -5.37 3.55
C THR A 227 2.81 -6.06 3.37
N TRP A 228 2.73 -7.33 3.76
CA TRP A 228 1.46 -8.04 3.70
C TRP A 228 0.45 -7.42 4.68
N GLN A 229 0.89 -6.92 5.83
CA GLN A 229 0.05 -6.25 6.83
C GLN A 229 -0.65 -5.03 6.24
N TYR A 230 0.08 -4.21 5.47
CA TYR A 230 -0.51 -3.02 4.85
C TYR A 230 -1.61 -3.38 3.86
N GLY A 231 -1.36 -4.33 2.95
CA GLY A 231 -2.38 -4.75 2.00
C GLY A 231 -3.56 -5.46 2.65
N ALA A 232 -3.34 -6.20 3.74
CA ALA A 232 -4.40 -6.84 4.51
C ALA A 232 -5.27 -5.80 5.25
N ALA A 233 -4.64 -4.78 5.86
CA ALA A 233 -5.34 -3.65 6.46
C ALA A 233 -6.24 -2.92 5.46
N LEU A 234 -5.76 -2.70 4.22
CA LEU A 234 -6.56 -2.08 3.15
C LEU A 234 -7.84 -2.87 2.83
N LYS A 235 -7.86 -4.20 3.01
CA LYS A 235 -9.05 -5.03 2.76
C LYS A 235 -10.13 -4.86 3.81
N VAL A 236 -9.77 -4.48 5.03
CA VAL A 236 -10.71 -4.23 6.13
C VAL A 236 -11.18 -2.77 6.14
N MET A 237 -10.58 -1.90 5.32
CA MET A 237 -11.03 -0.52 5.19
C MET A 237 -12.30 -0.45 4.30
N PRO A 238 -13.37 0.26 4.73
CA PRO A 238 -14.56 0.46 3.89
C PRO A 238 -14.25 1.27 2.62
N ARG A 239 -13.26 2.16 2.68
CA ARG A 239 -12.78 2.97 1.55
C ARG A 239 -11.25 3.06 1.62
N PRO A 240 -10.50 2.09 1.06
CA PRO A 240 -9.05 2.16 1.06
C PRO A 240 -8.60 3.44 0.35
N PRO A 241 -7.53 4.12 0.82
CA PRO A 241 -6.96 5.25 0.09
C PRO A 241 -6.53 4.80 -1.31
N ALA A 242 -6.55 5.75 -2.24
CA ALA A 242 -5.96 5.53 -3.56
C ALA A 242 -4.46 5.22 -3.38
N ILE A 243 -3.96 4.29 -4.18
CA ILE A 243 -2.54 3.92 -4.19
C ILE A 243 -1.73 5.20 -4.45
N THR A 244 -0.95 5.62 -3.47
CA THR A 244 -0.16 6.84 -3.56
C THR A 244 1.05 6.60 -4.45
N PHE A 245 1.31 7.51 -5.38
CA PHE A 245 2.44 7.45 -6.31
C PHE A 245 3.78 7.81 -5.64
N GLU A 246 3.81 7.90 -4.31
CA GLU A 246 4.94 8.46 -3.54
C GLU A 246 6.19 7.59 -3.64
N ASN A 247 6.02 6.26 -3.77
CA ASN A 247 7.07 5.27 -3.96
C ASN A 247 6.96 4.64 -5.34
N GLN A 248 7.15 5.43 -6.40
CA GLN A 248 7.18 4.91 -7.77
C GLN A 248 8.50 5.18 -8.47
N ALA A 249 8.83 4.31 -9.43
CA ALA A 249 10.01 4.45 -10.29
C ALA A 249 10.09 5.83 -10.97
N LEU A 250 8.95 6.46 -11.26
CA LEU A 250 8.88 7.82 -11.80
C LEU A 250 9.45 8.88 -10.85
N ARG A 251 9.33 8.71 -9.53
CA ARG A 251 9.96 9.61 -8.57
C ARG A 251 11.47 9.38 -8.49
N ALA A 252 11.90 8.13 -8.63
CA ALA A 252 13.32 7.76 -8.68
C ALA A 252 14.04 8.29 -9.93
N ALA A 253 13.31 8.53 -11.02
CA ALA A 253 13.84 9.21 -12.20
C ALA A 253 14.46 10.59 -11.84
N GLY A 254 13.78 11.36 -10.99
CA GLY A 254 14.21 12.70 -10.61
C GLY A 254 14.33 13.62 -11.83
N TRP A 255 15.45 14.35 -11.93
CA TRP A 255 15.68 15.33 -12.99
C TRP A 255 15.86 14.75 -14.40
N THR A 256 16.13 13.44 -14.55
CA THR A 256 16.36 12.86 -15.88
C THR A 256 15.09 12.82 -16.72
N LEU A 257 13.92 12.70 -16.08
CA LEU A 257 12.63 12.76 -16.76
C LEU A 257 12.39 14.11 -17.46
N PRO A 258 12.45 15.29 -16.77
CA PRO A 258 12.27 16.57 -17.45
C PRO A 258 13.36 16.87 -18.48
N VAL A 259 14.62 16.46 -18.25
CA VAL A 259 15.68 16.64 -19.27
C VAL A 259 15.42 15.79 -20.51
N CYS A 260 14.98 14.54 -20.34
CA CYS A 260 14.57 13.68 -21.44
C CYS A 260 13.42 14.31 -22.24
N SER A 261 12.35 14.75 -21.57
CA SER A 261 11.21 15.43 -22.20
C SER A 261 11.62 16.72 -22.94
N ALA A 262 12.43 17.56 -22.31
CA ALA A 262 12.94 18.79 -22.93
C ALA A 262 13.83 18.49 -24.15
N SER A 263 14.62 17.42 -24.10
CA SER A 263 15.48 16.98 -25.20
C SER A 263 14.67 16.46 -26.39
N VAL A 264 13.57 15.73 -26.13
CA VAL A 264 12.63 15.32 -27.20
C VAL A 264 12.04 16.54 -27.89
N LEU A 265 11.56 17.53 -27.12
CA LEU A 265 11.01 18.77 -27.69
C LEU A 265 12.07 19.53 -28.49
N GLY A 266 13.29 19.71 -27.94
CA GLY A 266 14.40 20.37 -28.61
C GLY A 266 14.78 19.69 -29.93
N LEU A 267 14.79 18.36 -29.94
CA LEU A 267 15.03 17.56 -31.14
C LEU A 267 13.94 17.78 -32.19
N MET A 268 12.67 17.72 -31.79
CA MET A 268 11.54 17.96 -32.68
C MET A 268 11.59 19.36 -33.30
N PHE A 269 11.82 20.40 -32.48
CA PHE A 269 11.97 21.77 -32.97
C PHE A 269 13.19 21.94 -33.87
N GLY A 270 14.33 21.36 -33.50
CA GLY A 270 15.56 21.42 -34.29
C GLY A 270 15.37 20.82 -35.69
N ILE A 271 14.77 19.63 -35.78
CA ILE A 271 14.45 18.97 -37.06
C ILE A 271 13.44 19.81 -37.85
N PHE A 272 12.34 20.24 -37.23
CA PHE A 272 11.31 21.03 -37.90
C PHE A 272 11.88 22.30 -38.53
N PHE A 273 12.68 23.08 -37.78
CA PHE A 273 13.29 24.32 -38.28
C PHE A 273 14.49 24.10 -39.20
N ALA A 274 15.16 22.95 -39.14
CA ALA A 274 16.24 22.60 -40.08
C ALA A 274 15.70 22.46 -41.51
N PHE A 275 14.49 21.91 -41.67
CA PHE A 275 13.84 21.65 -42.95
C PHE A 275 12.73 22.64 -43.32
N ALA A 276 12.44 23.63 -42.46
CA ALA A 276 11.44 24.64 -42.74
C ALA A 276 11.82 25.47 -43.99
N PRO A 277 10.87 25.74 -44.91
CA PRO A 277 11.14 26.52 -46.12
C PRO A 277 11.66 27.93 -45.79
N ALA A 278 12.48 28.48 -46.67
CA ALA A 278 12.94 29.86 -46.55
C ALA A 278 11.74 30.81 -46.63
N ARG A 279 11.71 31.84 -45.77
CA ARG A 279 10.72 32.91 -45.91
C ARG A 279 10.99 33.62 -47.22
N VAL A 280 10.05 33.56 -48.15
CA VAL A 280 10.05 34.43 -49.33
C VAL A 280 9.79 35.84 -48.80
N ARG A 281 10.78 36.73 -48.86
CA ARG A 281 10.55 38.15 -48.60
C ARG A 281 9.74 38.67 -49.78
N ALA A 282 8.48 39.00 -49.54
CA ALA A 282 7.66 39.79 -50.46
C ALA A 282 8.13 41.25 -50.41
#